data_AF-A0AB74CI57-F1
#
_entry.id   AF-A0AB74CI57-F1
#
_cell.length_a   1.000
_cell.length_b   1.000
_cell.length_c   1.000
_cell.angle_alpha   90.00
_cell.angle_beta   90.00
_cell.angle_gamma   90.00
#
_symmetry.space_group_name_H-M   'P 1'
#
loop_
_entity.id
_entity.type
_entity.pdbx_description
1 polymer ?
#
loop_
_entity_poly.entity_id
_entity_poly.type
_entity_poly.pdbx_seq_one_letter_code
_entity_poly.pdbx_strand_id
1 'polypeptide(L)'
;MADSDVSHQITRLIEVTEGIVEAYNPIKDLRGLPEAFQEVNNLLPFIRQILQDANRPRRRILSVNDAEALKTALCSCSEKANRLLEIFKKIAKKTNGQYSSSVYRAIVIQHGKHRVETLADGILQDLGALVAHHIFSADMQRQVELLENARETLAKVSPSLTDSDPAEQPRAVAQYGDYSRQYNLLGEGGQRIADGHYFEARGNQNFGMFPPKSFMESSEIAAGQ
;
A
#
# COMPACT_ATOMS: atom_id res chain seq x y z
N MET A 1 -26.57 23.59 1.68
CA MET A 1 -25.66 22.84 2.58
C MET A 1 -24.88 21.76 1.83
N ALA A 2 -25.53 20.86 1.09
CA ALA A 2 -24.85 19.76 0.38
C ALA A 2 -23.81 20.22 -0.67
N ASP A 3 -24.10 21.27 -1.45
CA ASP A 3 -23.17 21.82 -2.46
C ASP A 3 -21.87 22.39 -1.85
N SER A 4 -21.99 23.05 -0.69
CA SER A 4 -20.83 23.58 0.05
C SER A 4 -19.94 22.46 0.59
N ASP A 5 -20.54 21.36 1.08
CA ASP A 5 -19.79 20.20 1.56
C ASP A 5 -19.01 19.51 0.42
N VAL A 6 -19.64 19.31 -0.74
CA VAL A 6 -18.96 18.77 -1.94
C VAL A 6 -17.82 19.70 -2.37
N SER A 7 -18.06 21.02 -2.42
CA SER A 7 -17.03 21.99 -2.80
C SER A 7 -15.83 21.97 -1.84
N HIS A 8 -16.09 21.93 -0.54
CA HIS A 8 -15.06 21.84 0.49
C HIS A 8 -14.25 20.54 0.40
N GLN A 9 -14.87 19.39 0.07
CA GLN A 9 -14.15 18.14 -0.18
C GLN A 9 -13.24 18.23 -1.41
N ILE A 10 -13.71 18.86 -2.50
CA ILE A 10 -12.89 19.08 -3.69
C ILE A 10 -11.68 19.95 -3.36
N THR A 11 -11.87 21.04 -2.60
CA THR A 11 -10.77 21.92 -2.16
C THR A 11 -9.73 21.15 -1.36
N ARG A 12 -10.14 20.33 -0.39
CA ARG A 12 -9.21 19.48 0.38
C ARG A 12 -8.44 18.51 -0.52
N LEU A 13 -9.10 17.92 -1.51
CA LEU A 13 -8.44 17.00 -2.43
C LEU A 13 -7.42 17.71 -3.33
N ILE A 14 -7.68 18.96 -3.73
CA ILE A 14 -6.71 19.83 -4.41
C ILE A 14 -5.49 20.04 -3.51
N GLU A 15 -5.68 20.41 -2.24
CA GLU A 15 -4.59 20.61 -1.27
C GLU A 15 -3.75 19.33 -1.09
N VAL A 16 -4.38 18.16 -0.99
CA VAL A 16 -3.67 16.87 -0.92
C VAL A 16 -2.86 16.63 -2.19
N THR A 17 -3.43 16.92 -3.37
CA THR A 17 -2.76 16.77 -4.67
C THR A 17 -1.50 17.64 -4.74
N GLU A 18 -1.58 18.88 -4.28
CA GLU A 18 -0.44 19.79 -4.19
C GLU A 18 0.61 19.29 -3.20
N GLY A 19 0.18 18.79 -2.04
CA GLY A 19 1.06 18.15 -1.08
C GLY A 19 1.81 16.93 -1.63
N ILE A 20 1.23 16.17 -2.56
CA ILE A 20 1.93 15.05 -3.21
C ILE A 20 3.05 15.57 -4.11
N VAL A 21 2.78 16.60 -4.91
CA VAL A 21 3.80 17.25 -5.76
C VAL A 21 4.95 17.78 -4.89
N GLU A 22 4.64 18.43 -3.77
CA GLU A 22 5.64 18.91 -2.82
C GLU A 22 6.46 17.77 -2.20
N ALA A 23 5.81 16.67 -1.83
CA ALA A 23 6.46 15.48 -1.28
C ALA A 23 7.29 14.71 -2.31
N TYR A 24 7.06 14.92 -3.61
CA TYR A 24 7.87 14.36 -4.69
C TYR A 24 9.21 15.08 -4.86
N ASN A 25 9.26 16.40 -4.63
CA ASN A 25 10.45 17.22 -4.87
C ASN A 25 11.75 16.69 -4.22
N PRO A 26 11.74 16.20 -2.97
CA PRO A 26 12.95 15.66 -2.34
C PRO A 26 13.38 14.29 -2.91
N ILE A 27 12.47 13.56 -3.58
CA ILE A 27 12.71 12.19 -4.02
C ILE A 27 12.96 12.06 -5.53
N LYS A 28 12.64 13.09 -6.32
CA LYS A 28 12.72 13.08 -7.79
C LYS A 28 14.09 12.68 -8.35
N ASP A 29 15.17 13.02 -7.64
CA ASP A 29 16.56 12.77 -8.07
C ASP A 29 17.17 11.52 -7.41
N LEU A 30 16.37 10.70 -6.70
CA LEU A 30 16.87 9.48 -6.08
C LEU A 30 17.27 8.47 -7.15
N ARG A 31 18.53 8.02 -7.08
CA ARG A 31 19.03 6.96 -7.96
C ARG A 31 18.23 5.67 -7.76
N GLY A 32 17.72 5.13 -8.86
CA GLY A 32 16.94 3.88 -8.89
C GLY A 32 15.46 4.04 -8.54
N LEU A 33 14.93 5.28 -8.45
CA LEU A 33 13.50 5.50 -8.27
C LEU A 33 12.73 4.92 -9.48
N PRO A 34 11.69 4.10 -9.28
CA PRO A 34 10.89 3.56 -10.37
C PRO A 34 10.22 4.67 -11.19
N GLU A 35 10.16 4.49 -12.51
CA GLU A 35 9.53 5.42 -13.45
C GLU A 35 8.07 5.74 -13.10
N ALA A 36 7.35 4.78 -12.53
CA ALA A 36 5.98 4.97 -12.03
C ALA A 36 5.83 6.17 -11.07
N PHE A 37 6.84 6.49 -10.25
CA PHE A 37 6.78 7.68 -9.39
C PHE A 37 6.77 8.98 -10.19
N GLN A 38 7.60 9.04 -11.24
CA GLN A 38 7.66 10.18 -12.13
C GLN A 38 6.37 10.30 -12.93
N GLU A 39 5.86 9.20 -13.46
CA GLU A 39 4.60 9.22 -14.22
C GLU A 39 3.43 9.66 -13.36
N VAL A 40 3.31 9.12 -12.15
CA VAL A 40 2.28 9.57 -11.20
C VAL A 40 2.40 11.06 -10.92
N ASN A 41 3.61 11.59 -10.72
CA ASN A 41 3.81 13.02 -10.53
C ASN A 41 3.40 13.85 -11.76
N ASN A 42 3.67 13.37 -12.98
CA ASN A 42 3.26 14.04 -14.23
C ASN A 42 1.74 14.12 -14.39
N LEU A 43 0.99 13.19 -13.79
CA LEU A 43 -0.48 13.17 -13.81
C LEU A 43 -1.13 14.14 -12.80
N LEU A 44 -0.43 14.51 -11.71
CA LEU A 44 -1.00 15.35 -10.64
C LEU A 44 -1.48 16.73 -11.12
N PRO A 45 -0.77 17.46 -12.01
CA PRO A 45 -1.28 18.70 -12.56
C PRO A 45 -2.59 18.54 -13.32
N PHE A 46 -2.75 17.44 -14.07
CA PHE A 46 -3.96 17.13 -14.80
C PHE A 46 -5.11 16.82 -13.84
N ILE A 47 -4.88 15.96 -12.83
CA ILE A 47 -5.84 15.67 -11.75
C ILE A 47 -6.30 16.96 -11.06
N ARG A 48 -5.37 17.84 -10.70
CA ARG A 48 -5.68 19.13 -10.08
C ARG A 48 -6.57 20.00 -10.97
N GLN A 49 -6.30 20.06 -12.26
CA GLN A 49 -7.10 20.85 -13.20
C GLN A 49 -8.54 20.36 -13.25
N ILE A 50 -8.76 19.05 -13.33
CA ILE A 50 -10.10 18.44 -13.34
C ILE A 50 -10.86 18.78 -12.06
N LEU A 51 -10.19 18.68 -10.90
CA LEU A 51 -10.78 19.04 -9.62
C LEU A 51 -11.15 20.52 -9.55
N GLN A 52 -10.29 21.41 -10.04
CA GLN A 52 -10.59 22.85 -10.11
C GLN A 52 -11.79 23.13 -11.01
N ASP A 53 -11.88 22.47 -12.17
CA ASP A 53 -13.01 22.60 -13.08
C ASP A 53 -14.30 22.05 -12.46
N ALA A 54 -14.22 20.92 -11.74
CA ALA A 54 -15.33 20.32 -11.00
C ALA A 54 -15.80 21.18 -9.79
N ASN A 55 -14.91 22.00 -9.22
CA ASN A 55 -15.24 22.90 -8.12
C ASN A 55 -15.89 24.21 -8.59
N ARG A 56 -16.01 24.44 -9.90
CA ARG A 56 -16.66 25.66 -10.40
C ARG A 56 -18.12 25.73 -9.97
N PRO A 57 -18.68 26.94 -9.77
CA PRO A 57 -20.08 27.12 -9.42
C PRO A 57 -20.98 26.37 -10.39
N ARG A 58 -21.82 25.49 -9.84
CA ARG A 58 -22.78 24.70 -10.61
C ARG A 58 -23.98 25.55 -10.98
N ARG A 59 -24.50 25.36 -12.20
CA ARG A 59 -25.74 26.03 -12.67
C ARG A 59 -27.00 25.41 -12.07
N ARG A 60 -26.91 24.20 -11.51
CA ARG A 60 -28.04 23.43 -10.98
C ARG A 60 -27.83 23.15 -9.50
N ILE A 61 -28.93 23.18 -8.74
CA ILE A 61 -28.95 22.77 -7.33
C ILE A 61 -28.76 21.25 -7.27
N LEU A 62 -27.83 20.79 -6.45
CA LEU A 62 -27.61 19.38 -6.18
C LEU A 62 -28.80 18.79 -5.42
N SER A 63 -29.35 17.68 -5.93
CA SER A 63 -30.25 16.86 -5.11
C SER A 63 -29.46 16.11 -4.03
N VAL A 64 -30.16 15.56 -3.04
CA VAL A 64 -29.52 14.77 -1.96
C VAL A 64 -28.81 13.55 -2.54
N ASN A 65 -29.44 12.85 -3.49
CA ASN A 65 -28.86 11.67 -4.13
C ASN A 65 -27.60 12.01 -4.93
N ASP A 66 -27.63 13.13 -5.67
CA ASP A 66 -26.45 13.59 -6.42
C ASP A 66 -25.30 13.92 -5.48
N ALA A 67 -25.59 14.64 -4.39
CA ALA A 67 -24.58 15.00 -3.41
C ALA A 67 -23.92 13.76 -2.79
N GLU A 68 -24.71 12.75 -2.40
CA GLU A 68 -24.16 11.52 -1.82
C GLU A 68 -23.32 10.71 -2.83
N ALA A 69 -23.74 10.64 -4.10
CA ALA A 69 -22.97 10.00 -5.17
C ALA A 69 -21.61 10.71 -5.37
N LEU A 70 -21.60 12.04 -5.44
CA LEU A 70 -20.37 12.82 -5.57
C LEU A 70 -19.46 12.67 -4.35
N LYS A 71 -20.01 12.71 -3.14
CA LYS A 71 -19.23 12.51 -1.90
C LYS A 71 -18.58 11.13 -1.88
N THR A 72 -19.29 10.10 -2.30
CA THR A 72 -18.74 8.73 -2.34
C THR A 72 -17.50 8.67 -3.24
N ALA A 73 -17.57 9.25 -4.44
CA ALA A 73 -16.42 9.34 -5.35
C ALA A 73 -15.28 10.20 -4.78
N LEU A 74 -15.60 11.34 -4.16
CA LEU A 74 -14.60 12.26 -3.57
C LEU A 74 -13.91 11.67 -2.33
N CYS A 75 -14.62 10.95 -1.47
CA CYS A 75 -14.06 10.22 -0.34
C CYS A 75 -13.09 9.14 -0.82
N SER A 76 -13.51 8.34 -1.82
CA SER A 76 -12.68 7.32 -2.46
C SER A 76 -11.38 7.92 -3.05
N CYS A 77 -11.48 9.03 -3.78
CA CYS A 77 -10.32 9.79 -4.28
C CYS A 77 -9.42 10.24 -3.13
N SER A 78 -10.01 10.84 -2.09
CA SER A 78 -9.28 11.41 -0.96
C SER A 78 -8.49 10.34 -0.21
N GLU A 79 -9.07 9.17 0.03
CA GLU A 79 -8.36 8.07 0.67
C GLU A 79 -7.15 7.63 -0.15
N LYS A 80 -7.31 7.45 -1.46
CA LYS A 80 -6.22 7.04 -2.36
C LYS A 80 -5.12 8.12 -2.43
N ALA A 81 -5.51 9.39 -2.57
CA ALA A 81 -4.58 10.51 -2.62
C ALA A 81 -3.80 10.68 -1.30
N ASN A 82 -4.46 10.53 -0.15
CA ASN A 82 -3.78 10.56 1.15
C ASN A 82 -2.80 9.41 1.32
N ARG A 83 -3.14 8.19 0.87
CA ARG A 83 -2.20 7.05 0.88
C ARG A 83 -0.99 7.34 -0.01
N LEU A 84 -1.21 7.90 -1.20
CA LEU A 84 -0.15 8.29 -2.13
C LEU A 84 0.78 9.34 -1.51
N LEU A 85 0.20 10.37 -0.87
CA LEU A 85 0.95 11.40 -0.14
C LEU A 85 1.81 10.81 0.98
N GLU A 86 1.25 9.91 1.77
CA GLU A 86 1.97 9.25 2.86
C GLU A 86 3.12 8.37 2.35
N ILE A 87 2.95 7.71 1.20
CA ILE A 87 4.04 6.97 0.55
C ILE A 87 5.18 7.92 0.19
N PHE A 88 4.90 9.02 -0.51
CA PHE A 88 5.92 9.97 -0.96
C PHE A 88 6.66 10.59 0.24
N LYS A 89 5.93 11.03 1.26
CA LYS A 89 6.50 11.55 2.51
C LYS A 89 7.38 10.53 3.22
N LYS A 90 6.96 9.27 3.31
CA LYS A 90 7.73 8.22 3.99
C LYS A 90 8.99 7.86 3.24
N ILE A 91 8.97 7.84 1.90
CA ILE A 91 10.18 7.64 1.09
C ILE A 91 11.14 8.79 1.33
N ALA A 92 10.68 10.04 1.19
CA ALA A 92 11.51 11.24 1.41
C ALA A 92 12.23 11.24 2.77
N LYS A 93 11.56 10.77 3.83
CA LYS A 93 12.13 10.69 5.19
C LYS A 93 13.10 9.53 5.40
N LYS A 94 12.95 8.43 4.65
CA LYS A 94 13.67 7.16 4.89
C LYS A 94 14.80 6.89 3.90
N THR A 95 14.91 7.68 2.83
CA THR A 95 15.95 7.51 1.81
C THR A 95 17.11 8.49 2.05
N ASN A 96 18.29 7.97 2.37
CA ASN A 96 19.53 8.74 2.49
C ASN A 96 20.15 9.01 1.11
N GLY A 97 19.40 9.66 0.20
CA GLY A 97 19.88 10.01 -1.15
C GLY A 97 19.88 8.86 -2.17
N GLN A 98 19.39 7.67 -1.81
CA GLN A 98 19.18 6.55 -2.72
C GLN A 98 17.85 5.86 -2.46
N TYR A 99 17.17 5.45 -3.53
CA TYR A 99 15.95 4.65 -3.44
C TYR A 99 16.25 3.25 -2.89
N SER A 100 15.34 2.74 -2.05
CA SER A 100 15.40 1.36 -1.53
C SER A 100 14.06 0.66 -1.76
N SER A 101 14.07 -0.38 -2.59
CA SER A 101 12.88 -1.20 -2.87
C SER A 101 12.32 -1.86 -1.60
N SER A 102 13.19 -2.31 -0.69
CA SER A 102 12.81 -2.88 0.61
C SER A 102 12.06 -1.88 1.49
N VAL A 103 12.52 -0.62 1.53
CA VAL A 103 11.84 0.45 2.29
C VAL A 103 10.49 0.76 1.65
N TYR A 104 10.44 0.90 0.33
CA TYR A 104 9.19 1.15 -0.38
C TYR A 104 8.17 0.02 -0.16
N ARG A 105 8.59 -1.23 -0.28
CA ARG A 105 7.74 -2.41 -0.02
C ARG A 105 7.16 -2.39 1.39
N ALA A 106 7.97 -2.12 2.41
CA ALA A 106 7.49 -2.04 3.79
C ALA A 106 6.41 -0.94 3.97
N ILE A 107 6.58 0.19 3.28
CA ILE A 107 5.59 1.29 3.27
C ILE A 107 4.29 0.84 2.59
N VAL A 108 4.39 0.19 1.42
CA VAL A 108 3.21 -0.27 0.64
C VAL A 108 2.44 -1.36 1.39
N ILE A 109 3.11 -2.31 2.04
CA ILE A 109 2.46 -3.35 2.85
C ILE A 109 1.69 -2.73 4.02
N GLN A 110 2.27 -1.73 4.70
CA GLN A 110 1.60 -1.01 5.78
C GLN A 110 0.31 -0.32 5.32
N HIS A 111 0.22 0.05 4.05
CA HIS A 111 -0.88 0.83 3.47
C HIS A 111 -1.81 0.01 2.56
N GLY A 112 -1.88 -1.32 2.75
CA GLY A 112 -2.84 -2.19 2.06
C GLY A 112 -2.37 -2.73 0.71
N LYS A 113 -1.05 -2.80 0.49
CA LYS A 113 -0.41 -3.33 -0.74
C LYS A 113 -0.69 -2.52 -2.02
N HIS A 114 -1.15 -1.27 -1.90
CA HIS A 114 -1.35 -0.41 -3.05
C HIS A 114 -0.07 0.30 -3.46
N ARG A 115 0.36 0.06 -4.70
CA ARG A 115 1.48 0.73 -5.35
C ARG A 115 1.10 2.13 -5.83
N VAL A 116 2.09 2.96 -6.14
CA VAL A 116 1.84 4.35 -6.54
C VAL A 116 0.99 4.43 -7.82
N GLU A 117 1.29 3.60 -8.81
CA GLU A 117 0.55 3.51 -10.06
C GLU A 117 -0.90 3.01 -9.84
N THR A 118 -1.10 2.05 -8.93
CA THR A 118 -2.45 1.54 -8.63
C THR A 118 -3.30 2.56 -7.87
N LEU A 119 -2.68 3.38 -7.02
CA LEU A 119 -3.38 4.47 -6.34
C LEU A 119 -3.77 5.57 -7.33
N ALA A 120 -2.84 5.95 -8.23
CA ALA A 120 -3.10 6.95 -9.25
C ALA A 120 -4.17 6.49 -10.26
N ASP A 121 -4.12 5.24 -10.73
CA ASP A 121 -5.18 4.68 -11.59
C ASP A 121 -6.55 4.73 -10.90
N GLY A 122 -6.60 4.35 -9.63
CA GLY A 122 -7.84 4.42 -8.85
C GLY A 122 -8.36 5.85 -8.67
N ILE A 123 -7.48 6.85 -8.53
CA ILE A 123 -7.88 8.27 -8.51
C ILE A 123 -8.45 8.67 -9.87
N LEU A 124 -7.78 8.34 -10.97
CA LEU A 124 -8.27 8.64 -12.32
C LEU A 124 -9.64 8.00 -12.59
N GLN A 125 -9.83 6.76 -12.15
CA GLN A 125 -11.11 6.05 -12.26
C GLN A 125 -12.22 6.74 -11.46
N ASP A 126 -11.96 7.08 -10.19
CA ASP A 126 -12.94 7.80 -9.36
C ASP A 126 -13.29 9.18 -9.94
N LEU A 127 -12.30 9.89 -10.49
CA LEU A 127 -12.52 11.17 -11.19
C LEU A 127 -13.35 10.98 -12.46
N GLY A 128 -13.12 9.90 -13.21
CA GLY A 128 -13.92 9.54 -14.37
C GLY A 128 -15.39 9.37 -14.00
N ALA A 129 -15.66 8.62 -12.92
CA ALA A 129 -17.00 8.46 -12.38
C ALA A 129 -17.59 9.79 -11.88
N LEU A 130 -16.78 10.64 -11.25
CA LEU A 130 -17.19 11.96 -10.79
C LEU A 130 -17.64 12.83 -11.97
N VAL A 131 -16.79 13.04 -12.98
CA VAL A 131 -17.06 13.98 -14.08
C VAL A 131 -18.09 13.46 -15.08
N ALA A 132 -18.29 12.14 -15.16
CA ALA A 132 -19.37 11.52 -15.93
C ALA A 132 -20.77 11.80 -15.32
N HIS A 133 -20.84 12.25 -14.06
CA HIS A 133 -22.11 12.52 -13.41
C HIS A 133 -22.89 13.62 -14.15
N HIS A 134 -24.20 13.43 -14.29
CA HIS A 134 -25.09 14.29 -15.09
C HIS A 134 -25.20 15.75 -14.58
N ILE A 135 -24.65 16.03 -13.40
CA ILE A 135 -24.62 17.37 -12.79
C ILE A 135 -23.51 18.25 -13.37
N PHE A 136 -22.50 17.63 -14.00
CA PHE A 136 -21.41 18.34 -14.67
C PHE A 136 -21.76 18.69 -16.12
N SER A 137 -21.06 19.70 -16.66
CA SER A 137 -21.28 20.16 -18.03
C SER A 137 -20.82 19.13 -19.07
N ALA A 138 -21.28 19.28 -20.31
CA ALA A 138 -20.80 18.46 -21.43
C ALA A 138 -19.28 18.57 -21.62
N ASP A 139 -18.69 19.74 -21.38
CA ASP A 139 -17.24 19.93 -21.46
C ASP A 139 -16.49 19.13 -20.38
N MET A 140 -17.04 19.02 -19.16
CA MET A 140 -16.49 18.14 -18.12
C MET A 140 -16.63 16.67 -18.49
N GLN A 141 -17.77 16.27 -19.06
CA GLN A 141 -17.99 14.88 -19.47
C GLN A 141 -17.04 14.47 -20.61
N ARG A 142 -16.61 15.39 -21.47
CA ARG A 142 -15.54 15.13 -22.46
C ARG A 142 -14.18 14.82 -21.82
N GLN A 143 -13.94 15.25 -20.57
CA GLN A 143 -12.70 14.93 -19.87
C GLN A 143 -12.60 13.45 -19.49
N VAL A 144 -13.70 12.68 -19.55
CA VAL A 144 -13.69 11.22 -19.30
C VAL A 144 -12.73 10.52 -20.28
N GLU A 145 -12.75 10.88 -21.56
CA GLU A 145 -11.84 10.28 -22.55
C GLU A 145 -10.36 10.61 -22.24
N LEU A 146 -10.08 11.82 -21.76
CA LEU A 146 -8.73 12.22 -21.35
C LEU A 146 -8.26 11.45 -20.11
N LEU A 147 -9.17 11.19 -19.16
CA LEU A 147 -8.91 10.37 -17.98
C LEU A 147 -8.60 8.92 -18.38
N GLU A 148 -9.38 8.33 -19.28
CA GLU A 148 -9.11 6.97 -19.77
C GLU A 148 -7.77 6.88 -20.52
N ASN A 149 -7.44 7.86 -21.36
CA ASN A 149 -6.13 7.93 -22.03
C ASN A 149 -4.97 8.03 -21.02
N ALA A 150 -5.16 8.79 -19.94
CA ALA A 150 -4.17 8.89 -18.86
C ALA A 150 -3.99 7.54 -18.14
N ARG A 151 -5.09 6.80 -17.90
CA ARG A 151 -5.05 5.45 -17.34
C ARG A 151 -4.34 4.46 -18.25
N GLU A 152 -4.61 4.50 -19.55
CA GLU A 152 -3.91 3.66 -20.54
C GLU A 152 -2.41 3.96 -20.60
N THR A 153 -2.02 5.23 -20.45
CA THR A 153 -0.62 5.65 -20.40
C THR A 153 0.04 5.11 -19.14
N LEU A 154 -0.61 5.29 -17.99
CA LEU A 154 -0.12 4.78 -16.70
C LEU A 154 0.00 3.25 -16.68
N ALA A 155 -0.93 2.52 -17.32
CA ALA A 155 -0.91 1.07 -17.42
C ALA A 155 0.26 0.52 -18.26
N LYS A 156 0.86 1.34 -19.13
CA LYS A 156 2.04 0.97 -19.94
C LYS A 156 3.35 1.13 -19.16
N VAL A 157 3.33 1.80 -18.01
CA VAL A 157 4.52 2.01 -17.19
C VAL A 157 4.91 0.74 -16.45
N SER A 158 6.22 0.53 -16.31
CA SER A 158 6.75 -0.61 -15.56
C SER A 158 6.30 -0.52 -14.09
N PRO A 159 5.76 -1.61 -13.49
CA PRO A 159 5.31 -1.60 -12.10
C PRO A 159 6.42 -1.15 -11.13
N SER A 160 6.04 -0.40 -10.11
CA SER A 160 7.00 0.16 -9.14
C SER A 160 7.60 -0.91 -8.21
N LEU A 161 6.99 -2.09 -8.13
CA LEU A 161 7.48 -3.29 -7.45
C LEU A 161 7.11 -4.52 -8.26
N THR A 162 8.00 -5.50 -8.35
CA THR A 162 7.66 -6.82 -8.90
C THR A 162 6.70 -7.58 -7.98
N ASP A 163 5.70 -8.25 -8.56
CA ASP A 163 4.79 -9.14 -7.83
C ASP A 163 5.54 -10.33 -7.20
N SER A 164 6.57 -10.82 -7.88
CA SER A 164 7.32 -12.04 -7.53
C SER A 164 8.55 -11.80 -6.62
N ASP A 165 8.64 -10.67 -5.93
CA ASP A 165 9.79 -10.40 -5.06
C ASP A 165 9.71 -11.31 -3.80
N PRO A 166 10.79 -12.03 -3.41
CA PRO A 166 10.75 -13.14 -2.44
C PRO A 166 10.28 -12.82 -1.01
N ALA A 167 9.92 -11.57 -0.72
CA ALA A 167 9.45 -11.13 0.58
C ALA A 167 7.96 -11.45 0.84
N GLU A 168 7.22 -11.99 -0.15
CA GLU A 168 5.90 -12.59 0.12
C GLU A 168 6.01 -13.90 0.92
N GLN A 169 7.16 -14.57 0.90
CA GLN A 169 7.44 -15.61 1.88
C GLN A 169 7.95 -14.95 3.16
N PRO A 170 7.33 -15.20 4.33
CA PRO A 170 7.93 -14.84 5.61
C PRO A 170 9.33 -15.43 5.64
N ARG A 171 10.39 -14.61 5.56
CA ARG A 171 11.76 -15.13 5.65
C ARG A 171 12.00 -15.85 6.96
N ALA A 172 11.19 -15.55 7.98
CA ALA A 172 11.10 -16.32 9.19
C ALA A 172 9.65 -16.44 9.69
N VAL A 173 9.32 -17.59 10.28
CA VAL A 173 8.10 -17.87 11.03
C VAL A 173 8.48 -18.11 12.48
N ALA A 174 7.81 -17.42 13.41
CA ALA A 174 7.96 -17.66 14.83
C ALA A 174 6.76 -18.46 15.36
N GLN A 175 7.02 -19.59 16.01
CA GLN A 175 6.01 -20.36 16.74
C GLN A 175 6.28 -20.23 18.24
N TYR A 176 5.23 -19.92 19.00
CA TYR A 176 5.25 -19.80 20.45
C TYR A 176 4.33 -20.85 21.05
N GLY A 177 4.84 -21.63 21.99
CA GLY A 177 4.06 -22.44 22.94
C GLY A 177 4.43 -22.07 24.37
N ASP A 178 3.67 -22.56 25.36
CA ASP A 178 3.84 -22.20 26.78
C ASP A 178 5.27 -22.37 27.31
N TYR A 179 6.05 -23.29 26.71
CA TYR A 179 7.46 -23.55 27.06
C TYR A 179 8.39 -23.64 25.85
N SER A 180 7.99 -23.15 24.68
CA SER A 180 8.82 -23.24 23.47
C SER A 180 8.71 -22.02 22.57
N ARG A 181 9.85 -21.62 22.01
CA ARG A 181 9.93 -20.61 20.94
C ARG A 181 10.74 -21.21 19.81
N GLN A 182 10.17 -21.26 18.62
CA GLN A 182 10.87 -21.71 17.43
C GLN A 182 10.90 -20.59 16.39
N TYR A 183 12.08 -20.30 15.87
CA TYR A 183 12.29 -19.36 14.78
C TYR A 183 12.73 -20.15 13.54
N ASN A 184 11.81 -20.29 12.59
CA ASN A 184 12.03 -21.04 11.36
C ASN A 184 12.37 -20.07 10.25
N LEU A 185 13.56 -20.16 9.67
CA LEU A 185 13.90 -19.42 8.45
C LEU A 185 13.35 -20.18 7.24
N LEU A 186 12.60 -19.52 6.37
CA LEU A 186 12.12 -20.09 5.10
C LEU A 186 13.08 -19.61 3.99
N GLY A 187 14.00 -20.48 3.54
CA GLY A 187 15.01 -20.20 2.51
C GLY A 187 16.22 -21.16 2.57
N GLU A 188 17.19 -21.00 1.68
CA GLU A 188 18.48 -21.71 1.77
C GLU A 188 19.34 -21.11 2.90
N GLY A 189 19.61 -21.90 3.93
CA GLY A 189 20.43 -21.51 5.07
C GLY A 189 20.15 -22.36 6.31
N GLY A 190 21.10 -22.41 7.24
CA GLY A 190 20.95 -23.17 8.49
C GLY A 190 19.86 -22.58 9.41
N GLN A 191 19.00 -23.44 9.93
CA GLN A 191 17.99 -23.08 10.93
C GLN A 191 18.66 -22.84 12.28
N ARG A 192 18.31 -21.73 12.95
CA ARG A 192 18.85 -21.37 14.28
C ARG A 192 17.72 -21.48 15.31
N ILE A 193 17.68 -22.59 16.03
CA ILE A 193 16.81 -22.74 17.20
C ILE A 193 17.61 -22.18 18.39
N ALA A 194 17.20 -21.04 18.93
CA ALA A 194 17.87 -20.43 20.07
C ALA A 194 16.87 -20.09 21.18
N ASP A 195 16.93 -20.87 22.25
CA ASP A 195 16.80 -20.35 23.61
C ASP A 195 17.92 -21.00 24.45
N GLY A 196 18.97 -20.23 24.73
CA GLY A 196 20.11 -20.63 25.58
C GLY A 196 21.18 -21.56 25.00
N HIS A 197 20.83 -22.54 24.16
CA HIS A 197 21.80 -23.54 23.65
C HIS A 197 21.90 -23.56 22.11
N TYR A 198 23.13 -23.62 21.59
CA TYR A 198 23.43 -23.63 20.15
C TYR A 198 23.58 -25.06 19.63
N PHE A 199 22.81 -25.41 18.60
CA PHE A 199 22.92 -26.68 17.90
C PHE A 199 23.03 -26.44 16.38
N GLU A 200 24.17 -26.83 15.80
CA GLU A 200 24.40 -26.82 14.35
C GLU A 200 24.51 -28.28 13.88
N ALA A 201 23.66 -28.69 12.94
CA ALA A 201 23.80 -29.99 12.30
C ALA A 201 24.05 -29.83 10.80
N ARG A 202 24.98 -30.62 10.27
CA ARG A 202 25.28 -30.72 8.84
C ARG A 202 24.46 -31.82 8.14
N GLY A 203 23.32 -32.20 8.72
CA GLY A 203 22.44 -33.29 8.29
C GLY A 203 21.13 -33.30 9.07
N ASN A 204 20.40 -34.42 9.05
CA ASN A 204 19.10 -34.54 9.72
C ASN A 204 19.23 -34.33 11.24
N GLN A 205 18.44 -33.41 11.79
CA GLN A 205 18.28 -33.24 13.24
C GLN A 205 17.08 -34.06 13.72
N ASN A 206 17.32 -35.00 14.62
CA ASN A 206 16.27 -35.77 15.28
C ASN A 206 16.06 -35.23 16.69
N PHE A 207 14.86 -34.73 16.98
CA PHE A 207 14.49 -34.29 18.32
C PHE A 207 13.72 -35.42 19.03
N GLY A 208 14.37 -36.01 20.03
CA GLY A 208 13.75 -36.97 20.93
C GLY A 208 13.38 -36.32 22.26
N MET A 209 12.31 -36.77 22.87
CA MET A 209 11.95 -36.38 24.23
C MET A 209 12.46 -37.48 25.20
N PHE A 210 13.23 -37.10 26.21
CA PHE A 210 13.41 -37.99 27.36
C PHE A 210 12.11 -37.99 28.16
N PRO A 211 11.46 -39.15 28.40
CA PRO A 211 10.28 -39.17 29.21
C PRO A 211 10.59 -38.63 30.61
N PRO A 212 9.65 -37.91 31.25
CA PRO A 212 9.84 -37.41 32.60
C PRO A 212 10.16 -38.57 33.55
N LYS A 213 11.01 -38.35 34.55
CA LYS A 213 11.41 -39.38 35.52
C LYS A 213 10.23 -40.08 36.20
N SER A 214 9.07 -39.40 36.32
CA SER A 214 7.83 -39.99 36.84
C SER A 214 7.31 -41.19 36.04
N PHE A 215 7.71 -41.32 34.76
CA PHE A 215 7.39 -42.48 33.93
C PHE A 215 8.38 -43.65 34.09
N MET A 216 9.58 -43.43 34.62
CA MET A 216 10.58 -44.49 34.82
C MET A 216 10.43 -45.20 36.17
N GLU A 217 9.94 -44.52 37.20
CA GLU A 217 9.70 -45.13 38.53
C GLU A 217 8.48 -46.07 38.54
N SER A 218 7.61 -46.01 37.52
CA SER A 218 6.44 -46.89 37.42
C SER A 218 6.77 -48.31 36.92
N SER A 219 7.97 -48.53 36.36
CA SER A 219 8.38 -49.83 35.80
C SER A 219 9.25 -50.69 36.74
N GLU A 220 9.77 -50.15 37.84
CA GLU A 220 10.60 -50.92 38.80
C GLU A 220 9.79 -51.55 39.95
N ILE A 221 8.49 -51.28 40.06
CA ILE A 221 7.62 -51.88 41.11
C ILE A 221 6.88 -53.14 40.60
N ALA A 222 7.09 -53.57 39.35
CA ALA A 222 6.40 -54.72 38.74
C ALA A 222 7.28 -55.96 38.47
N ALA A 223 8.53 -56.00 38.97
CA ALA A 223 9.45 -57.12 38.76
C ALA A 223 10.14 -57.59 40.06
N GLY A 224 9.35 -57.75 41.13
CA GLY A 224 9.84 -58.25 42.43
C GLY A 224 8.74 -58.85 43.30
N GLN A 225 8.15 -59.97 42.85
CA GLN A 225 7.68 -61.07 43.70
C GLN A 225 8.39 -62.34 43.25
#